data_AF-A0AAD5YG01-F1
#
_entry.id   AF-A0AAD5YG01-F1
#
_cell.length_a   1.000
_cell.length_b   1.000
_cell.length_c   1.000
_cell.angle_alpha   90.00
_cell.angle_beta   90.00
_cell.angle_gamma   90.00
#
_symmetry.space_group_name_H-M   'P 1'
#
loop_
_entity.id
_entity.type
_entity.pdbx_description
1 polymer ?
#
loop_
_entity_poly.entity_id
_entity_poly.type
_entity_poly.pdbx_seq_one_letter_code
_entity_poly.pdbx_strand_id
1 'polypeptide(L)' 'MQLGRYEESFEYDKDAVEIRRALGEDEPHKYRPLLAKSLYSTAWDLRQLGRYEEAFEYDKDTVEISRASWRG' A
#
# COMPACT_ATOMS: atom_id res chain seq x y z
N MET A 1 -9.00 21.44 6.87
CA MET A 1 -9.65 20.21 7.39
C MET A 1 -8.63 19.09 7.28
N GLN A 2 -8.48 18.25 8.32
CA GLN A 2 -7.51 17.15 8.33
C GLN A 2 -7.82 16.10 7.25
N LEU A 3 -9.11 15.85 6.97
CA LEU A 3 -9.58 14.89 5.96
C LEU A 3 -9.01 15.17 4.56
N GLY A 4 -8.97 16.43 4.13
CA GLY A 4 -8.42 16.80 2.81
C GLY A 4 -6.94 16.45 2.63
N ARG A 5 -6.15 16.38 3.71
CA ARG A 5 -4.75 15.94 3.64
C ARG A 5 -4.63 14.42 3.49
N TYR A 6 -5.56 13.67 4.07
CA TYR A 6 -5.59 12.20 3.92
C TYR A 6 -6.11 11.78 2.55
N GLU A 7 -7.02 12.55 1.94
CA GLU A 7 -7.45 12.32 0.55
C GLU A 7 -6.28 12.52 -0.43
N GLU A 8 -5.53 13.61 -0.27
CA GLU A 8 -4.33 13.87 -1.09
C GLU A 8 -3.23 12.81 -0.85
N SER A 9 -2.97 12.46 0.42
CA SER A 9 -2.02 11.40 0.78
C SER A 9 -2.42 10.06 0.19
N PHE A 10 -3.70 9.70 0.25
CA PHE A 10 -4.24 8.47 -0.31
C PHE A 10 -3.99 8.34 -1.82
N GLU A 11 -4.18 9.43 -2.59
CA GLU A 11 -3.91 9.39 -4.03
C GLU A 11 -2.41 9.23 -4.33
N TYR A 12 -1.52 9.93 -3.61
CA TYR A 12 -0.08 9.74 -3.77
C TYR A 12 0.40 8.34 -3.38
N ASP A 13 -0.16 7.76 -2.31
CA ASP A 13 0.17 6.40 -1.90
C ASP A 13 -0.34 5.37 -2.91
N LYS A 14 -1.50 5.59 -3.54
CA LYS A 14 -1.99 4.76 -4.65
C LYS A 14 -1.06 4.79 -5.86
N ASP A 15 -0.61 5.96 -6.29
CA ASP A 15 0.37 6.09 -7.38
C ASP A 15 1.65 5.30 -7.04
N ALA A 16 2.10 5.39 -5.78
CA ALA A 16 3.26 4.66 -5.32
C ALA A 16 3.04 3.13 -5.32
N VAL A 17 1.84 2.66 -4.99
CA VAL A 17 1.44 1.24 -5.10
C VAL A 17 1.54 0.77 -6.55
N GLU A 18 0.99 1.52 -7.50
CA GLU A 18 1.01 1.15 -8.92
C GLU A 18 2.43 1.06 -9.46
N ILE A 19 3.26 2.09 -9.20
CA ILE A 19 4.65 2.13 -9.63
C ILE A 19 5.45 0.97 -9.03
N ARG A 20 5.33 0.73 -7.72
CA ARG A 20 6.08 -0.32 -7.02
C ARG A 20 5.59 -1.72 -7.36
N ARG A 21 4.32 -1.86 -7.77
CA ARG A 21 3.78 -3.12 -8.33
C ARG A 21 4.44 -3.45 -9.65
N ALA A 22 4.47 -2.50 -10.59
CA ALA A 22 5.14 -2.70 -11.87
C ALA A 22 6.64 -3.02 -11.70
N LEU A 23 7.36 -2.23 -10.89
CA LEU A 23 8.79 -2.48 -10.63
C LEU A 23 9.06 -3.80 -9.88
N GLY A 24 8.08 -4.29 -9.11
CA GLY A 24 8.16 -5.57 -8.39
C GLY A 24 8.04 -6.80 -9.29
N GLU A 25 7.66 -6.64 -10.55
CA GLU A 25 7.69 -7.71 -11.55
C GLU A 25 9.13 -7.99 -12.00
N ASP A 26 9.93 -6.94 -12.20
CA ASP A 26 11.33 -7.04 -12.66
C ASP A 26 12.33 -7.25 -11.51
N GLU A 27 12.19 -6.50 -10.41
CA GLU A 27 13.12 -6.49 -9.27
C GLU A 27 12.38 -6.82 -7.95
N PRO A 28 11.80 -8.03 -7.81
CA PRO A 28 10.90 -8.37 -6.71
C PRO A 28 11.53 -8.21 -5.32
N HIS A 29 12.80 -8.61 -5.13
CA HIS A 29 13.46 -8.53 -3.82
C HIS A 29 13.65 -7.08 -3.32
N LYS A 30 13.75 -6.12 -4.25
CA LYS A 30 13.95 -4.71 -3.93
C LYS A 30 12.63 -3.97 -3.77
N TYR A 31 11.66 -4.21 -4.64
CA TYR A 31 10.43 -3.42 -4.68
C TYR A 31 9.27 -4.03 -3.92
N ARG A 32 9.20 -5.35 -3.69
CA ARG A 32 8.10 -5.94 -2.89
C ARG A 32 8.03 -5.41 -1.44
N PRO A 33 9.15 -5.22 -0.71
CA PRO A 33 9.09 -4.59 0.62
C PRO A 33 8.58 -3.14 0.56
N LEU A 34 8.95 -2.39 -0.48
CA LEU A 34 8.49 -1.02 -0.68
C LEU A 34 7.01 -0.97 -1.06
N LEU A 35 6.56 -1.93 -1.86
CA LEU A 35 5.15 -2.10 -2.23
C LEU A 35 4.30 -2.38 -0.99
N ALA A 36 4.72 -3.32 -0.14
CA ALA A 36 4.04 -3.61 1.12
C ALA A 36 3.93 -2.37 2.02
N LYS A 37 4.99 -1.55 2.10
CA LYS A 37 4.95 -0.28 2.84
C LYS A 37 3.91 0.70 2.28
N SER A 38 3.80 0.79 0.95
CA SER A 38 2.86 1.69 0.28
C SER A 38 1.42 1.28 0.55
N LEU A 39 1.12 -0.01 0.38
CA LEU A 39 -0.20 -0.58 0.65
C LEU A 39 -0.61 -0.34 2.11
N TYR A 40 0.31 -0.49 3.06
CA TYR A 40 0.05 -0.18 4.47
C TYR A 40 -0.28 1.29 4.70
N SER A 41 0.46 2.22 4.09
CA SER A 41 0.16 3.65 4.19
C SER A 41 -1.19 4.00 3.55
N THR A 42 -1.51 3.42 2.39
CA THR A 42 -2.83 3.56 1.75
C THR A 42 -3.96 3.07 2.68
N ALA A 43 -3.78 1.91 3.33
CA ALA A 43 -4.73 1.40 4.32
C ALA A 43 -4.88 2.35 5.52
N TRP A 44 -3.78 2.95 5.98
CA TRP A 44 -3.79 3.91 7.07
C TRP A 44 -4.63 5.14 6.72
N ASP A 45 -4.41 5.75 5.55
CA ASP A 45 -5.16 6.92 5.10
C ASP A 45 -6.66 6.61 4.94
N LEU A 46 -6.99 5.44 4.38
CA LEU A 46 -8.38 4.97 4.30
C LEU A 46 -9.05 4.86 5.67
N ARG A 47 -8.34 4.39 6.70
CA ARG A 47 -8.88 4.38 8.08
C ARG A 47 -9.13 5.78 8.61
N GLN A 48 -8.27 6.76 8.29
CA GLN A 48 -8.46 8.15 8.70
C GLN A 48 -9.65 8.81 7.99
N LEU A 49 -9.97 8.33 6.78
CA LEU A 49 -11.15 8.73 6.00
C LEU A 49 -12.42 7.95 6.38
N GLY A 50 -12.34 6.98 7.30
CA GLY A 50 -13.47 6.14 7.71
C GLY A 50 -13.85 5.03 6.73
N ARG A 51 -13.01 4.75 5.73
CA ARG A 51 -13.21 3.74 4.66
C ARG A 51 -12.58 2.40 5.08
N TYR A 52 -13.14 1.78 6.12
CA TYR A 52 -12.51 0.63 6.79
C TYR A 52 -12.47 -0.65 5.95
N GLU A 53 -13.52 -0.92 5.18
CA GLU A 53 -13.60 -2.11 4.31
C GLU A 53 -12.52 -2.07 3.23
N GLU A 54 -12.27 -0.90 2.66
CA GLU A 54 -11.22 -0.71 1.66
C GLU A 54 -9.83 -0.84 2.30
N ALA A 55 -9.64 -0.25 3.50
CA ALA A 55 -8.38 -0.40 4.24
C ALA A 55 -8.03 -1.86 4.52
N PHE A 56 -9.03 -2.68 4.84
CA PHE A 56 -8.84 -4.11 5.12
C PHE A 56 -8.30 -4.89 3.92
N GLU A 57 -8.76 -4.59 2.70
CA GLU A 57 -8.21 -5.24 1.50
C GLU A 57 -6.75 -4.85 1.25
N TYR A 58 -6.38 -3.57 1.46
CA TYR A 58 -4.97 -3.14 1.38
C TYR A 58 -4.08 -3.80 2.46
N ASP A 59 -4.59 -4.01 3.67
CA ASP A 59 -3.87 -4.75 4.71
C ASP A 59 -3.65 -6.22 4.32
N LYS A 60 -4.64 -6.86 3.69
CA LYS A 60 -4.50 -8.24 3.20
C LYS A 60 -3.41 -8.33 2.15
N ASP A 61 -3.44 -7.47 1.14
CA ASP A 61 -2.40 -7.38 0.11
C ASP A 61 -1.01 -7.16 0.73
N THR A 62 -0.91 -6.29 1.74
CA THR A 62 0.34 -6.03 2.48
C THR A 62 0.91 -7.31 3.10
N VAL A 63 0.05 -8.11 3.76
CA VAL A 63 0.46 -9.36 4.42
C VAL A 63 0.86 -10.41 3.40
N GLU A 64 0.14 -10.52 2.29
CA GLU A 64 0.44 -11.45 1.20
C GLU A 64 1.82 -11.16 0.58
N ILE A 65 2.09 -9.91 0.24
CA ILE A 65 3.36 -9.48 -0.36
C ILE A 65 4.52 -9.64 0.61
N SER A 66 4.30 -9.27 1.88
CA SER A 66 5.30 -9.47 2.92
C SER A 66 5.62 -10.97 3.02
N ARG A 67 4.61 -11.83 3.17
CA ARG A 67 4.79 -13.29 3.29
C ARG A 67 5.52 -13.90 2.10
N ALA A 68 5.27 -13.41 0.88
CA ALA A 68 6.00 -13.82 -0.31
C ALA A 68 7.48 -13.41 -0.27
N SER A 69 7.79 -12.27 0.33
CA SER A 69 9.17 -11.77 0.49
C SER A 69 9.96 -12.52 1.56
N TRP A 70 9.32 -13.01 2.63
CA TRP A 70 9.97 -13.80 3.69
C TRP A 70 10.27 -15.26 3.29
N ARG A 71 9.62 -15.76 2.24
CA ARG A 71 9.74 -17.15 1.78
C ARG A 71 10.68 -17.33 0.57
N GLY A 72 11.20 -16.23 0.03
CA GLY A 72 12.10 -16.20 -1.11
C GLY A 72 13.55 -15.94 -0.72
#